data_AF-A0A6N4DFM5-F1
#
_entry.id   AF-A0A6N4DFM5-F1
#
_cell.length_a   1.000
_cell.length_b   1.000
_cell.length_c   1.000
_cell.angle_alpha   90.00
_cell.angle_beta   90.00
_cell.angle_gamma   90.00
#
_symmetry.space_group_name_H-M   'P 1'
#
loop_
_entity.id
_entity.type
_entity.pdbx_description
1 polymer ?
#
loop_
_entity_poly.entity_id
_entity_poly.type
_entity_poly.pdbx_seq_one_letter_code
_entity_poly.pdbx_strand_id
1 'polypeptide(L)'
;PKSVITEDEIVDIEKLAKIVVQAKKKLSGKTKDVVSAVSGNLAISKQIAVSADLDDEAIAEKIEAEAEALIPFPLNEVRYDFESLGEHPTILGQQRVLVTATRMVSVDTRVQVFEDAGLNVTIMDVDNQAILRACNYLLPHLQPEVASSKLPILVLDIGMHTTQTIVLNQGEVSFNRFQSGGIVSMLNSLDQNGGVEHGELLAKLRANELEDLSDLFIQDYLGNLWSQ
;
A
#
# COMPACT_ATOMS: atom_id res chain seq x y z
N PRO A 1 0.52 10.37 16.48
CA PRO A 1 -0.56 10.95 17.32
C PRO A 1 -1.90 10.35 16.96
N LYS A 2 -2.82 10.20 17.93
CA LYS A 2 -4.16 9.66 17.64
C LYS A 2 -4.91 10.58 16.66
N SER A 3 -5.71 9.97 15.79
CA SER A 3 -6.67 10.63 14.89
C SER A 3 -6.07 11.63 13.91
N VAL A 4 -4.90 11.34 13.35
CA VAL A 4 -4.33 12.12 12.22
C VAL A 4 -4.64 11.45 10.88
N ILE A 5 -4.68 10.12 10.89
CA ILE A 5 -5.12 9.27 9.80
C ILE A 5 -6.17 8.32 10.39
N THR A 6 -7.26 8.08 9.68
CA THR A 6 -8.34 7.15 10.07
C THR A 6 -8.79 6.40 8.83
N GLU A 7 -8.81 5.07 8.90
CA GLU A 7 -9.19 4.21 7.75
C GLU A 7 -8.42 4.58 6.47
N ASP A 8 -7.10 4.73 6.61
CA ASP A 8 -6.18 5.13 5.53
C ASP A 8 -6.42 6.54 4.94
N GLU A 9 -7.39 7.30 5.42
CA GLU A 9 -7.64 8.68 5.02
C GLU A 9 -7.05 9.69 6.00
N ILE A 10 -6.55 10.82 5.46
CA ILE A 10 -5.99 11.90 6.27
C ILE A 10 -7.13 12.76 6.80
N VAL A 11 -7.24 12.84 8.13
CA VAL A 11 -8.30 13.62 8.81
C VAL A 11 -7.81 14.96 9.35
N ASP A 12 -6.49 15.12 9.57
CA ASP A 12 -5.89 16.36 10.08
C ASP A 12 -4.60 16.68 9.31
N ILE A 13 -4.76 17.45 8.22
CA ILE A 13 -3.70 17.85 7.30
C ILE A 13 -2.63 18.67 8.02
N GLU A 14 -3.03 19.71 8.77
CA GLU A 14 -2.10 20.63 9.42
C GLU A 14 -1.21 19.90 10.44
N LYS A 15 -1.80 19.01 11.24
CA LYS A 15 -1.06 18.22 12.21
C LYS A 15 -0.15 17.20 11.54
N LEU A 16 -0.59 16.57 10.45
CA LEU A 16 0.26 15.64 9.70
C LEU A 16 1.44 16.38 9.04
N ALA A 17 1.21 17.54 8.43
CA ALA A 17 2.25 18.37 7.84
C ALA A 17 3.32 18.77 8.88
N LYS A 18 2.91 19.19 10.08
CA LYS A 18 3.84 19.46 11.20
C LYS A 18 4.69 18.24 11.56
N ILE A 19 4.11 17.03 11.57
CA ILE A 19 4.83 15.78 11.81
C ILE A 19 5.83 15.50 10.69
N VAL A 20 5.42 15.68 9.42
CA VAL A 20 6.30 15.52 8.25
C VAL A 20 7.49 16.48 8.31
N VAL A 21 7.28 17.75 8.68
CA VAL A 21 8.37 18.73 8.89
C VAL A 21 9.34 18.26 9.98
N GLN A 22 8.84 17.72 11.09
CA GLN A 22 9.68 17.18 12.15
C GLN A 22 10.45 15.94 11.70
N ALA A 23 9.83 15.05 10.92
CA ALA A 23 10.48 13.88 10.34
C ALA A 23 11.59 14.29 9.38
N LYS A 24 11.32 15.25 8.47
CA LYS A 24 12.29 15.79 7.52
C LYS A 24 13.53 16.36 8.22
N LYS A 25 13.37 17.06 9.35
CA LYS A 25 14.51 17.59 10.15
C LYS A 25 15.45 16.50 10.67
N LYS A 26 14.97 15.26 10.81
CA LYS A 26 15.78 14.11 11.25
C LYS A 26 16.52 13.43 10.09
N LEU A 27 16.12 13.72 8.84
CA LEU A 27 16.78 13.20 7.64
C LEU A 27 17.98 14.11 7.30
N SER A 28 19.08 13.52 6.84
CA SER A 28 20.29 14.24 6.43
C SER A 28 20.21 14.81 5.00
N GLY A 29 19.18 14.43 4.24
CA GLY A 29 18.99 14.81 2.83
C GLY A 29 18.45 16.23 2.65
N LYS A 30 18.82 16.86 1.53
CA LYS A 30 18.33 18.20 1.13
C LYS A 30 17.19 18.16 0.10
N THR A 31 16.80 16.97 -0.35
CA THR A 31 15.75 16.84 -1.37
C THR A 31 14.44 17.44 -0.88
N LYS A 32 13.71 18.05 -1.80
CA LYS A 32 12.32 18.48 -1.58
C LYS A 32 11.32 17.56 -2.27
N ASP A 33 11.79 16.75 -3.20
CA ASP A 33 10.94 15.89 -4.00
C ASP A 33 10.67 14.58 -3.26
N VAL A 34 9.41 14.17 -3.28
CA VAL A 34 8.88 13.02 -2.54
C VAL A 34 8.04 12.17 -3.47
N VAL A 35 8.25 10.86 -3.35
CA VAL A 35 7.31 9.85 -3.82
C VAL A 35 6.48 9.40 -2.62
N SER A 36 5.16 9.39 -2.76
CA SER A 36 4.24 8.90 -1.74
C SER A 36 3.28 7.88 -2.35
N ALA A 37 2.40 7.32 -1.54
CA ALA A 37 1.38 6.38 -2.00
C ALA A 37 0.04 6.62 -1.30
N VAL A 38 -1.04 6.41 -2.05
CA VAL A 38 -2.35 6.11 -1.46
C VAL A 38 -2.38 4.65 -1.01
N SER A 39 -3.25 4.34 -0.06
CA SER A 39 -3.44 2.94 0.28
C SER A 39 -4.17 2.22 -0.85
N GLY A 40 -3.75 1.00 -1.18
CA GLY A 40 -4.46 0.12 -2.10
C GLY A 40 -5.85 -0.25 -1.60
N ASN A 41 -6.18 0.03 -0.33
CA ASN A 41 -7.53 -0.14 0.22
C ASN A 41 -8.49 0.94 -0.29
N LEU A 42 -7.94 2.11 -0.63
CA LEU A 42 -8.66 3.27 -1.18
C LEU A 42 -8.58 3.34 -2.71
N ALA A 43 -7.86 2.40 -3.34
CA ALA A 43 -7.68 2.33 -4.77
C ALA A 43 -8.32 1.06 -5.33
N ILE A 44 -8.87 1.16 -6.54
CA ILE A 44 -9.28 0.01 -7.33
C ILE A 44 -8.25 -0.21 -8.43
N SER A 45 -7.81 -1.44 -8.61
CA SER A 45 -6.96 -1.85 -9.73
C SER A 45 -7.67 -2.95 -10.51
N LYS A 46 -7.87 -2.74 -11.81
CA LYS A 46 -8.54 -3.68 -12.70
C LYS A 46 -7.73 -3.86 -13.97
N GLN A 47 -7.49 -5.12 -14.31
CA GLN A 47 -6.87 -5.44 -15.59
C GLN A 47 -7.95 -5.56 -16.67
N ILE A 48 -7.76 -4.86 -17.79
CA ILE A 48 -8.62 -4.94 -18.97
C ILE A 48 -7.82 -5.47 -20.17
N ALA A 49 -8.52 -6.01 -21.17
CA ALA A 49 -7.95 -6.39 -22.44
C ALA A 49 -8.37 -5.37 -23.50
N VAL A 50 -7.39 -4.81 -24.21
CA VAL A 50 -7.60 -3.85 -25.30
C VAL A 50 -6.79 -4.27 -26.51
N SER A 51 -7.09 -3.69 -27.68
CA SER A 51 -6.39 -4.07 -28.91
C SER A 51 -4.89 -3.71 -28.82
N ALA A 52 -4.02 -4.60 -29.30
CA ALA A 52 -2.57 -4.46 -29.19
C ALA A 52 -1.99 -3.34 -30.08
N ASP A 53 -2.78 -2.82 -31.02
CA ASP A 53 -2.44 -1.71 -31.91
C ASP A 53 -2.79 -0.34 -31.34
N LEU A 54 -3.51 -0.27 -30.21
CA LEU A 54 -3.80 1.00 -29.55
C LEU A 54 -2.55 1.55 -28.87
N ASP A 55 -2.30 2.83 -29.07
CA ASP A 55 -1.34 3.62 -28.31
C ASP A 55 -1.95 4.16 -27.01
N ASP A 56 -1.14 4.81 -26.18
CA ASP A 56 -1.57 5.30 -24.88
C ASP A 56 -2.73 6.31 -24.97
N GLU A 57 -2.77 7.15 -26.02
CA GLU A 57 -3.85 8.11 -26.23
C GLU A 57 -5.17 7.39 -26.51
N ALA A 58 -5.17 6.41 -27.43
CA ALA A 58 -6.36 5.63 -27.74
C ALA A 58 -6.79 4.71 -26.57
N ILE A 59 -5.84 4.21 -25.77
CA ILE A 59 -6.14 3.45 -24.54
C ILE A 59 -6.84 4.37 -23.53
N ALA A 60 -6.34 5.60 -23.33
CA ALA A 60 -6.95 6.57 -22.43
C ALA A 60 -8.39 6.91 -22.84
N GLU A 61 -8.62 7.24 -24.11
CA GLU A 61 -9.97 7.51 -24.65
C GLU A 61 -10.91 6.34 -24.41
N LYS A 62 -10.42 5.11 -24.62
CA LYS A 62 -11.20 3.90 -24.38
C LYS A 62 -11.55 3.72 -22.90
N ILE A 63 -10.59 3.94 -21.99
CA ILE A 63 -10.83 3.87 -20.54
C ILE A 63 -11.87 4.91 -20.12
N GLU A 64 -11.78 6.14 -20.62
CA GLU A 64 -12.76 7.20 -20.33
C GLU A 64 -14.16 6.84 -20.84
N ALA A 65 -14.25 6.28 -22.05
CA ALA A 65 -15.53 5.83 -22.62
C ALA A 65 -16.18 4.67 -21.84
N GLU A 66 -15.37 3.81 -21.22
CA GLU A 66 -15.82 2.65 -20.43
C GLU A 66 -15.80 2.91 -18.90
N ALA A 67 -15.51 4.14 -18.47
CA ALA A 67 -15.21 4.46 -17.08
C ALA A 67 -16.33 4.05 -16.10
N GLU A 68 -17.60 4.25 -16.47
CA GLU A 68 -18.76 3.87 -15.63
C GLU A 68 -18.79 2.35 -15.33
N ALA A 69 -18.22 1.52 -16.19
CA ALA A 69 -18.14 0.07 -15.99
C ALA A 69 -16.85 -0.38 -15.29
N LEU A 70 -15.83 0.49 -15.23
CA LEU A 70 -14.51 0.19 -14.68
C LEU A 70 -14.31 0.77 -13.28
N ILE A 71 -14.83 1.97 -13.03
CA ILE A 71 -14.56 2.78 -11.85
C ILE A 71 -15.88 2.99 -11.09
N PRO A 72 -15.95 2.64 -9.80
CA PRO A 72 -17.19 2.71 -9.01
C PRO A 72 -17.58 4.14 -8.60
N PHE A 73 -16.94 5.15 -9.17
CA PHE A 73 -17.11 6.56 -8.84
C PHE A 73 -17.14 7.39 -10.12
N PRO A 74 -17.80 8.57 -10.10
CA PRO A 74 -17.77 9.51 -11.21
C PRO A 74 -16.33 9.91 -11.60
N LEU A 75 -16.06 10.04 -12.91
CA LEU A 75 -14.74 10.44 -13.43
C LEU A 75 -14.25 11.78 -12.85
N ASN A 76 -15.16 12.72 -12.56
CA ASN A 76 -14.81 14.02 -11.97
C ASN A 76 -14.46 13.96 -10.48
N GLU A 77 -14.60 12.81 -9.82
CA GLU A 77 -14.28 12.60 -8.40
C GLU A 77 -13.09 11.65 -8.19
N VAL A 78 -12.42 11.22 -9.26
CA VAL A 78 -11.32 10.26 -9.20
C VAL A 78 -10.03 10.79 -9.83
N ARG A 79 -8.92 10.24 -9.36
CA ARG A 79 -7.66 10.20 -10.10
C ARG A 79 -7.51 8.78 -10.61
N TYR A 80 -7.11 8.62 -11.86
CA TYR A 80 -6.78 7.32 -12.41
C TYR A 80 -5.50 7.40 -13.24
N ASP A 81 -4.89 6.24 -13.42
CA ASP A 81 -3.75 6.03 -14.29
C ASP A 81 -3.82 4.62 -14.86
N PHE A 82 -3.04 4.34 -15.90
CA PHE A 82 -2.97 3.02 -16.51
C PHE A 82 -1.57 2.65 -16.99
N GLU A 83 -1.31 1.35 -17.04
CA GLU A 83 -0.05 0.78 -17.52
C GLU A 83 -0.31 -0.41 -18.44
N SER A 84 0.36 -0.46 -19.60
CA SER A 84 0.35 -1.65 -20.44
C SER A 84 1.26 -2.73 -19.84
N LEU A 85 0.70 -3.92 -19.63
CA LEU A 85 1.40 -5.11 -19.13
C LEU A 85 1.84 -6.05 -20.27
N GLY A 86 1.81 -5.55 -21.51
CA GLY A 86 2.18 -6.28 -22.71
C GLY A 86 1.07 -7.19 -23.26
N GLU A 87 1.45 -8.08 -24.17
CA GLU A 87 0.52 -8.95 -24.89
C GLU A 87 -0.33 -9.83 -23.96
N HIS A 88 -1.58 -10.05 -24.34
CA HIS A 88 -2.48 -10.93 -23.61
C HIS A 88 -2.08 -12.39 -23.85
N PRO A 89 -1.84 -13.20 -22.80
CA PRO A 89 -1.28 -14.55 -22.94
C PRO A 89 -2.21 -15.53 -23.68
N THR A 90 -3.51 -15.24 -23.72
CA THR A 90 -4.53 -16.13 -24.29
C THR A 90 -5.45 -15.49 -25.34
N ILE A 91 -5.37 -14.17 -25.57
CA ILE A 91 -6.27 -13.48 -26.51
C ILE A 91 -5.39 -12.79 -27.57
N LEU A 92 -5.33 -13.41 -28.75
CA LEU A 92 -4.49 -12.92 -29.84
C LEU A 92 -4.90 -11.52 -30.29
N GLY A 93 -3.90 -10.66 -30.53
CA GLY A 93 -4.12 -9.28 -30.95
C GLY A 93 -4.62 -8.34 -29.84
N GLN A 94 -4.60 -8.78 -28.58
CA GLN A 94 -4.92 -7.93 -27.43
C GLN A 94 -3.69 -7.74 -26.54
N GLN A 95 -3.63 -6.61 -25.85
CA GLN A 95 -2.71 -6.32 -24.76
C GLN A 95 -3.49 -6.19 -23.44
N ARG A 96 -2.80 -6.45 -22.33
CA ARG A 96 -3.33 -6.28 -20.98
C ARG A 96 -2.99 -4.87 -20.52
N VAL A 97 -3.97 -4.16 -19.97
CA VAL A 97 -3.77 -2.84 -19.37
C VAL A 97 -4.26 -2.90 -17.93
N LEU A 98 -3.41 -2.48 -16.99
CA LEU A 98 -3.77 -2.30 -15.60
C LEU A 98 -4.30 -0.87 -15.42
N VAL A 99 -5.58 -0.73 -15.11
CA VAL A 99 -6.19 0.56 -14.77
C VAL A 99 -6.27 0.66 -13.26
N THR A 100 -5.72 1.73 -12.69
CA THR A 100 -5.82 2.02 -11.26
C THR A 100 -6.51 3.35 -11.03
N ALA A 101 -7.51 3.37 -10.16
CA ALA A 101 -8.26 4.58 -9.83
C ALA A 101 -8.47 4.71 -8.32
N THR A 102 -8.48 5.94 -7.83
CA THR A 102 -8.77 6.26 -6.42
C THR A 102 -9.54 7.58 -6.36
N ARG A 103 -10.17 7.85 -5.21
CA ARG A 103 -10.88 9.11 -5.03
C ARG A 103 -9.89 10.27 -5.04
N MET A 104 -10.29 11.37 -5.66
CA MET A 104 -9.48 12.59 -5.77
C MET A 104 -9.02 13.08 -4.41
N VAL A 105 -9.90 13.03 -3.41
CA VAL A 105 -9.61 13.44 -2.02
C VAL A 105 -8.44 12.67 -1.42
N SER A 106 -8.30 11.37 -1.71
CA SER A 106 -7.25 10.52 -1.13
C SER A 106 -5.86 10.94 -1.64
N VAL A 107 -5.78 11.40 -2.89
CA VAL A 107 -4.54 11.94 -3.48
C VAL A 107 -4.30 13.38 -3.04
N ASP A 108 -5.28 14.26 -3.24
CA ASP A 108 -5.13 15.70 -3.04
C ASP A 108 -4.81 16.04 -1.57
N THR A 109 -5.43 15.35 -0.60
CA THR A 109 -5.12 15.56 0.83
C THR A 109 -3.68 15.17 1.18
N ARG A 110 -3.15 14.09 0.59
CA ARG A 110 -1.75 13.67 0.76
C ARG A 110 -0.81 14.69 0.15
N VAL A 111 -1.10 15.16 -1.07
CA VAL A 111 -0.31 16.20 -1.73
C VAL A 111 -0.26 17.46 -0.86
N GLN A 112 -1.41 17.93 -0.38
CA GLN A 112 -1.49 19.10 0.49
C GLN A 112 -0.63 18.97 1.75
N VAL A 113 -0.63 17.79 2.40
CA VAL A 113 0.22 17.54 3.58
C VAL A 113 1.70 17.72 3.30
N PHE A 114 2.18 17.25 2.14
CA PHE A 114 3.58 17.41 1.76
C PHE A 114 3.90 18.85 1.34
N GLU A 115 3.00 19.51 0.63
CA GLU A 115 3.15 20.93 0.25
C GLU A 115 3.22 21.84 1.48
N ASP A 116 2.33 21.64 2.46
CA ASP A 116 2.34 22.36 3.76
C ASP A 116 3.63 22.09 4.55
N ALA A 117 4.29 20.95 4.30
CA ALA A 117 5.59 20.61 4.86
C ALA A 117 6.79 21.13 4.04
N GLY A 118 6.55 21.88 2.96
CA GLY A 118 7.56 22.42 2.05
C GLY A 118 8.27 21.33 1.24
N LEU A 119 7.52 20.33 0.80
CA LEU A 119 7.93 19.22 -0.06
C LEU A 119 7.09 19.22 -1.34
N ASN A 120 7.61 18.62 -2.41
CA ASN A 120 6.93 18.48 -3.69
C ASN A 120 6.64 17.00 -3.92
N VAL A 121 5.37 16.62 -4.10
CA VAL A 121 5.04 15.25 -4.50
C VAL A 121 5.24 15.11 -6.00
N THR A 122 6.18 14.27 -6.41
CA THR A 122 6.46 14.03 -7.84
C THR A 122 5.73 12.80 -8.37
N ILE A 123 5.48 11.82 -7.50
CA ILE A 123 4.75 10.59 -7.84
C ILE A 123 3.82 10.27 -6.67
N MET A 124 2.56 10.02 -6.99
CA MET A 124 1.61 9.39 -6.08
C MET A 124 1.35 7.97 -6.56
N ASP A 125 1.82 7.01 -5.80
CA ASP A 125 1.76 5.59 -6.10
C ASP A 125 0.62 4.89 -5.36
N VAL A 126 0.54 3.57 -5.49
CA VAL A 126 -0.28 2.72 -4.62
C VAL A 126 0.63 1.79 -3.82
N ASP A 127 0.33 1.61 -2.52
CA ASP A 127 1.18 0.85 -1.59
C ASP A 127 1.57 -0.56 -2.09
N ASN A 128 0.62 -1.31 -2.64
CA ASN A 128 0.85 -2.66 -3.17
C ASN A 128 1.80 -2.68 -4.37
N GLN A 129 1.77 -1.65 -5.22
CA GLN A 129 2.69 -1.50 -6.34
C GLN A 129 4.09 -1.08 -5.86
N ALA A 130 4.17 -0.25 -4.82
CA ALA A 130 5.43 0.05 -4.15
C ALA A 130 6.07 -1.18 -3.51
N ILE A 131 5.27 -2.03 -2.86
CA ILE A 131 5.71 -3.31 -2.30
C ILE A 131 6.18 -4.25 -3.41
N LEU A 132 5.42 -4.39 -4.51
CA LEU A 132 5.83 -5.17 -5.68
C LEU A 132 7.23 -4.74 -6.17
N ARG A 133 7.45 -3.42 -6.38
CA ARG A 133 8.75 -2.90 -6.83
C ARG A 133 9.86 -3.18 -5.82
N ALA A 134 9.59 -3.03 -4.52
CA ALA A 134 10.54 -3.36 -3.48
C ALA A 134 10.90 -4.86 -3.48
N CYS A 135 9.91 -5.75 -3.61
CA CYS A 135 10.12 -7.19 -3.69
C CYS A 135 10.92 -7.58 -4.93
N ASN A 136 10.57 -7.06 -6.11
CA ASN A 136 11.29 -7.32 -7.36
C ASN A 136 12.76 -6.90 -7.27
N TYR A 137 13.08 -5.83 -6.54
CA TYR A 137 14.46 -5.38 -6.34
C TYR A 137 15.20 -6.18 -5.26
N LEU A 138 14.57 -6.41 -4.09
CA LEU A 138 15.26 -6.93 -2.91
C LEU A 138 15.36 -8.46 -2.90
N LEU A 139 14.31 -9.18 -3.33
CA LEU A 139 14.26 -10.64 -3.21
C LEU A 139 15.39 -11.36 -3.98
N PRO A 140 15.80 -10.94 -5.19
CA PRO A 140 16.94 -11.55 -5.87
C PRO A 140 18.25 -11.50 -5.07
N HIS A 141 18.38 -10.54 -4.14
CA HIS A 141 19.56 -10.38 -3.30
C HIS A 141 19.43 -11.01 -1.92
N LEU A 142 18.23 -10.97 -1.33
CA LEU A 142 17.98 -11.43 0.04
C LEU A 142 17.54 -12.89 0.12
N GLN A 143 16.79 -13.37 -0.88
CA GLN A 143 16.15 -14.69 -0.93
C GLN A 143 16.17 -15.22 -2.38
N PRO A 144 17.34 -15.51 -2.97
CA PRO A 144 17.44 -15.88 -4.39
C PRO A 144 16.62 -17.11 -4.80
N GLU A 145 16.44 -18.07 -3.89
CA GLU A 145 15.61 -19.26 -4.06
C GLU A 145 14.12 -18.93 -4.18
N VAL A 146 13.65 -17.91 -3.43
CA VAL A 146 12.28 -17.42 -3.54
C VAL A 146 12.11 -16.66 -4.86
N ALA A 147 13.06 -15.80 -5.20
CA ALA A 147 13.01 -14.99 -6.41
C ALA A 147 13.08 -15.81 -7.71
N SER A 148 13.79 -16.93 -7.71
CA SER A 148 13.89 -17.84 -8.87
C SER A 148 12.76 -18.87 -8.95
N SER A 149 11.91 -18.93 -7.93
CA SER A 149 10.74 -19.82 -7.91
C SER A 149 9.72 -19.40 -8.97
N LYS A 150 9.06 -20.40 -9.57
CA LYS A 150 7.89 -20.17 -10.43
C LYS A 150 6.59 -20.04 -9.65
N LEU A 151 6.61 -20.27 -8.34
CA LEU A 151 5.43 -20.15 -7.49
C LEU A 151 5.14 -18.67 -7.20
N PRO A 152 3.86 -18.31 -7.06
CA PRO A 152 3.49 -16.98 -6.57
C PRO A 152 4.07 -16.71 -5.18
N ILE A 153 4.43 -15.45 -4.93
CA ILE A 153 4.99 -14.99 -3.66
C ILE A 153 3.86 -14.34 -2.86
N LEU A 154 3.64 -14.82 -1.63
CA LEU A 154 2.73 -14.20 -0.68
C LEU A 154 3.51 -13.19 0.17
N VAL A 155 3.08 -11.93 0.12
CA VAL A 155 3.57 -10.86 0.99
C VAL A 155 2.47 -10.51 2.00
N LEU A 156 2.85 -10.47 3.27
CA LEU A 156 2.00 -10.02 4.36
C LEU A 156 2.56 -8.71 4.89
N ASP A 157 1.87 -7.61 4.64
CA ASP A 157 2.16 -6.32 5.27
C ASP A 157 1.28 -6.19 6.50
N ILE A 158 1.89 -6.32 7.68
CA ILE A 158 1.20 -6.34 8.97
C ILE A 158 1.39 -4.98 9.65
N GLY A 159 0.37 -4.14 9.53
CA GLY A 159 0.30 -2.84 10.16
C GLY A 159 -0.20 -2.88 11.61
N MET A 160 -0.48 -1.70 12.16
CA MET A 160 -1.03 -1.56 13.52
C MET A 160 -2.44 -2.14 13.64
N HIS A 161 -3.32 -1.77 12.71
CA HIS A 161 -4.75 -2.11 12.76
C HIS A 161 -5.22 -2.90 11.54
N THR A 162 -4.38 -3.02 10.52
CA THR A 162 -4.70 -3.65 9.24
C THR A 162 -3.58 -4.61 8.84
N THR A 163 -3.97 -5.71 8.21
CA THR A 163 -3.05 -6.63 7.53
C THR A 163 -3.43 -6.70 6.08
N GLN A 164 -2.45 -6.47 5.21
CA GLN A 164 -2.62 -6.55 3.78
C GLN A 164 -1.95 -7.83 3.27
N THR A 165 -2.74 -8.66 2.59
CA THR A 165 -2.27 -9.86 1.90
C THR A 165 -2.11 -9.56 0.42
N ILE A 166 -0.89 -9.68 -0.09
CA ILE A 166 -0.55 -9.40 -1.48
C ILE A 166 0.04 -10.66 -2.11
N VAL A 167 -0.49 -11.11 -3.26
CA VAL A 167 0.11 -12.21 -4.02
C VAL A 167 0.77 -11.63 -5.27
N LEU A 168 2.09 -11.74 -5.31
CA LEU A 168 2.91 -11.34 -6.44
C LEU A 168 3.11 -12.55 -7.36
N ASN A 169 2.81 -12.38 -8.65
CA ASN A 169 3.01 -13.43 -9.64
C ASN A 169 3.57 -12.81 -10.92
N GLN A 170 4.70 -13.33 -11.40
CA GLN A 170 5.33 -12.89 -12.66
C GLN A 170 5.55 -11.37 -12.76
N GLY A 171 5.89 -10.73 -11.63
CA GLY A 171 6.13 -9.29 -11.59
C GLY A 171 4.87 -8.42 -11.49
N GLU A 172 3.71 -9.02 -11.22
CA GLU A 172 2.42 -8.32 -11.10
C GLU A 172 1.73 -8.62 -9.76
N VAL A 173 0.90 -7.69 -9.30
CA VAL A 173 -0.01 -7.93 -8.17
C VAL A 173 -1.24 -8.70 -8.68
N SER A 174 -1.28 -10.00 -8.40
CA SER A 174 -2.39 -10.89 -8.83
C SER A 174 -3.55 -10.94 -7.83
N PHE A 175 -3.28 -10.63 -6.56
CA PHE A 175 -4.28 -10.58 -5.51
C PHE A 175 -3.87 -9.55 -4.46
N ASN A 176 -4.85 -8.83 -3.94
CA ASN A 176 -4.68 -7.90 -2.83
C ASN A 176 -5.93 -7.95 -1.97
N ARG A 177 -5.76 -8.09 -0.65
CA ARG A 177 -6.87 -8.06 0.31
C ARG A 177 -6.42 -7.39 1.60
N PHE A 178 -7.27 -6.46 2.06
CA PHE A 178 -7.14 -5.86 3.38
C PHE A 178 -8.05 -6.60 4.35
N GLN A 179 -7.52 -6.86 5.54
CA GLN A 179 -8.25 -7.39 6.68
C GLN A 179 -8.03 -6.48 7.88
N SER A 180 -9.09 -6.25 8.65
CA SER A 180 -8.95 -5.67 9.98
C SER A 180 -8.14 -6.61 10.87
N GLY A 181 -7.35 -6.04 11.77
CA GLY A 181 -6.42 -6.80 12.57
C GLY A 181 -4.97 -6.47 12.18
N GLY A 182 -4.07 -6.67 13.12
CA GLY A 182 -2.70 -6.21 13.02
C GLY A 182 -2.09 -6.29 14.40
N ILE A 183 -0.92 -5.69 14.59
CA ILE A 183 -0.17 -5.87 15.83
C ILE A 183 -0.85 -5.25 17.06
N VAL A 184 -1.88 -4.40 16.92
CA VAL A 184 -2.58 -3.80 18.06
C VAL A 184 -3.20 -4.82 19.01
N SER A 185 -3.75 -5.94 18.52
CA SER A 185 -4.35 -6.97 19.38
C SER A 185 -3.30 -7.66 20.23
N MET A 186 -2.11 -7.89 19.64
CA MET A 186 -0.92 -8.35 20.34
C MET A 186 -0.49 -7.35 21.41
N LEU A 187 -0.35 -6.06 21.05
CA LEU A 187 0.09 -5.02 22.00
C LEU A 187 -0.88 -4.85 23.17
N ASN A 188 -2.19 -4.86 22.91
CA ASN A 188 -3.22 -4.80 23.96
C ASN A 188 -3.17 -6.00 24.91
N SER A 189 -2.80 -7.18 24.38
CA SER A 189 -2.69 -8.39 25.20
C SER A 189 -1.42 -8.43 26.05
N LEU A 190 -0.36 -7.72 25.62
CA LEU A 190 0.87 -7.52 26.40
C LEU A 190 0.69 -6.49 27.52
N ASP A 191 -0.21 -5.53 27.36
CA ASP A 191 -0.53 -4.52 28.38
C ASP A 191 -1.95 -4.73 28.94
N GLN A 192 -2.13 -5.82 29.69
CA GLN A 192 -3.42 -6.16 30.31
C GLN A 192 -3.94 -5.09 31.29
N ASN A 193 -3.06 -4.22 31.79
CA ASN A 193 -3.39 -3.17 32.76
C ASN A 193 -3.56 -1.78 32.12
N GLY A 194 -3.35 -1.64 30.81
CA GLY A 194 -3.45 -0.36 30.09
C GLY A 194 -2.46 0.70 30.56
N GLY A 195 -1.35 0.30 31.19
CA GLY A 195 -0.38 1.18 31.83
C GLY A 195 0.80 1.59 30.95
N VAL A 196 0.95 0.98 29.77
CA VAL A 196 2.11 1.14 28.90
C VAL A 196 1.67 1.63 27.53
N GLU A 197 2.25 2.72 27.05
CA GLU A 197 1.95 3.17 25.69
C GLU A 197 2.45 2.15 24.65
N HIS A 198 1.65 1.92 23.60
CA HIS A 198 2.01 1.02 22.49
C HIS A 198 3.38 1.31 21.89
N GLY A 199 3.80 2.59 21.86
CA GLY A 199 5.13 2.97 21.37
C GLY A 199 6.27 2.41 22.22
N GLU A 200 6.08 2.30 23.53
CA GLU A 200 7.07 1.72 24.46
C GLU A 200 7.14 0.20 24.29
N LEU A 201 5.98 -0.48 24.18
CA LEU A 201 5.94 -1.93 23.92
C LEU A 201 6.63 -2.29 22.60
N LEU A 202 6.41 -1.50 21.55
CA LEU A 202 7.10 -1.70 20.27
C LEU A 202 8.62 -1.49 20.38
N ALA A 203 9.06 -0.53 21.19
CA ALA A 203 10.49 -0.33 21.42
C ALA A 203 11.10 -1.53 22.14
N LYS A 204 10.45 -2.04 23.18
CA LYS A 204 10.86 -3.25 23.92
C LYS A 204 10.87 -4.50 23.02
N LEU A 205 9.85 -4.67 22.16
CA LEU A 205 9.81 -5.73 21.14
C LEU A 205 11.04 -5.67 20.21
N ARG A 206 11.36 -4.49 19.67
CA ARG A 206 12.50 -4.30 18.77
C ARG A 206 13.85 -4.49 19.45
N ALA A 207 13.94 -4.18 20.75
CA ALA A 207 15.14 -4.36 21.55
C ALA A 207 15.28 -5.79 22.12
N ASN A 208 14.28 -6.66 21.90
CA ASN A 208 14.21 -8.00 22.49
C ASN A 208 14.26 -7.98 24.03
N GLU A 209 13.61 -6.98 24.63
CA GLU A 209 13.57 -6.72 26.09
C GLU A 209 12.27 -7.23 26.75
N LEU A 210 11.39 -7.86 25.99
CA LEU A 210 10.20 -8.52 26.54
C LEU A 210 10.54 -9.96 26.92
N GLU A 211 10.84 -10.15 28.19
CA GLU A 211 10.82 -11.45 28.84
C GLU A 211 9.33 -11.86 28.93
N ASP A 212 8.95 -13.05 28.46
CA ASP A 212 7.58 -13.65 28.50
C ASP A 212 6.68 -13.62 27.24
N LEU A 213 7.22 -13.42 26.04
CA LEU A 213 6.49 -13.74 24.79
C LEU A 213 6.45 -15.27 24.59
N SER A 214 5.54 -15.96 25.27
CA SER A 214 5.38 -17.41 25.10
C SER A 214 5.02 -17.77 23.65
N ASP A 215 5.50 -18.92 23.15
CA ASP A 215 5.15 -19.42 21.81
C ASP A 215 3.64 -19.54 21.62
N LEU A 216 2.91 -19.90 22.70
CA LEU A 216 1.45 -19.99 22.69
C LEU A 216 0.80 -18.65 22.41
N PHE A 217 1.32 -17.56 22.99
CA PHE A 217 0.83 -16.22 22.74
C PHE A 217 0.98 -15.81 21.27
N ILE A 218 2.14 -16.12 20.67
CA ILE A 218 2.40 -15.86 19.25
C ILE A 218 1.46 -16.71 18.38
N GLN A 219 1.28 -17.99 18.73
CA GLN A 219 0.36 -18.89 18.02
C GLN A 219 -1.09 -18.40 18.08
N ASP A 220 -1.56 -17.95 19.23
CA ASP A 220 -2.91 -17.40 19.40
C ASP A 220 -3.08 -16.11 18.58
N TYR A 221 -2.09 -15.22 18.60
CA TYR A 221 -2.11 -14.01 17.78
C TYR A 221 -2.20 -14.36 16.28
N LEU A 222 -1.31 -15.25 15.80
CA LEU A 222 -1.29 -15.67 14.40
C LEU A 222 -2.60 -16.38 14.03
N GLY A 223 -3.12 -17.27 14.87
CA GLY A 223 -4.39 -17.97 14.65
C GLY A 223 -5.58 -17.01 14.51
N ASN A 224 -5.62 -15.96 15.33
CA ASN A 224 -6.65 -14.93 15.25
C ASN A 224 -6.50 -13.99 14.04
N LEU A 225 -5.29 -13.83 13.51
CA LEU A 225 -5.07 -13.03 12.31
C LEU A 225 -5.73 -13.66 11.07
N TRP A 226 -5.83 -14.99 11.03
CA TRP A 226 -6.36 -15.74 9.89
C TRP A 226 -7.87 -16.02 9.96
N SER A 227 -8.49 -15.85 11.12
CA SER A 227 -9.90 -16.17 11.34
C SER A 227 -10.85 -14.99 11.10
N GLN A 228 -10.33 -13.80 10.76
CA GLN A 228 -11.08 -12.56 10.48
C GLN A 228 -11.18 -12.28 8.96
#